data_AF-A0AAV6AIW2-F1
#
_entry.id   AF-A0AAV6AIW2-F1
#
_cell.length_a   1.000
_cell.length_b   1.000
_cell.length_c   1.000
_cell.angle_alpha   90.00
_cell.angle_beta   90.00
_cell.angle_gamma   90.00
#
_symmetry.space_group_name_H-M   'P 1'
#
loop_
_entity.id
_entity.type
_entity.pdbx_description
1 polymer ?
#
loop_
_entity_poly.entity_id
_entity_poly.type
_entity_poly.pdbx_seq_one_letter_code
_entity_poly.pdbx_strand_id
1 'polypeptide(L)'
;SALAAVGARVHLVQVLDPVEETFPFSGRTEFRDPESGERITAGRAEAWRKGYHDALAAHRDTLRAATRAGGWSFLIHHTDRPPSEVLLALHGRLSASIGGAPALAPMGAA
;
A
#
# COMPACT_ATOMS: atom_id res chain seq x y z
N SER A 1 8.77 14.60 -1.69
CA SER A 1 7.42 14.95 -2.18
C SER A 1 6.89 16.12 -1.35
N ALA A 2 5.90 16.87 -1.85
CA ALA A 2 5.33 18.02 -1.13
C ALA A 2 4.83 17.67 0.30
N LEU A 3 4.29 16.45 0.49
CA LEU A 3 3.88 15.93 1.80
C LEU A 3 5.04 15.80 2.80
N ALA A 4 6.24 15.42 2.34
CA ALA A 4 7.43 15.35 3.19
C ALA A 4 7.92 16.75 3.60
N ALA A 5 7.73 17.75 2.74
CA ALA A 5 8.16 19.13 3.00
C ALA A 5 7.35 19.81 4.12
N VAL A 6 6.15 19.32 4.43
CA VAL A 6 5.29 19.84 5.52
C VAL A 6 5.53 19.09 6.84
N GLY A 7 6.51 18.17 6.90
CA GLY A 7 6.82 17.40 8.11
C GLY A 7 5.75 16.38 8.50
N ALA A 8 4.83 16.05 7.59
CA ALA A 8 3.76 15.09 7.85
C ALA A 8 4.32 13.65 7.94
N ARG A 9 3.88 12.91 8.97
CA ARG A 9 4.05 11.45 9.01
C ARG A 9 2.96 10.81 8.16
N VAL A 10 3.34 10.04 7.16
CA VAL A 10 2.41 9.36 6.25
C VAL A 10 2.38 7.87 6.55
N HIS A 11 1.21 7.27 6.44
CA HIS A 11 1.02 5.83 6.41
C HIS A 11 0.32 5.48 5.09
N LEU A 12 1.03 4.76 4.22
CA LEU A 12 0.50 4.36 2.92
C LEU A 12 -0.12 2.96 3.00
N VAL A 13 -1.29 2.81 2.41
CA VAL A 13 -1.98 1.51 2.25
C VAL A 13 -2.21 1.28 0.76
N GLN A 14 -1.71 0.15 0.26
CA GLN A 14 -2.13 -0.41 -1.03
C GLN A 14 -3.32 -1.34 -0.78
N VAL A 15 -4.44 -1.09 -1.45
CA VAL A 15 -5.57 -2.03 -1.50
C VAL A 15 -5.45 -2.85 -2.78
N LEU A 16 -5.60 -4.17 -2.67
CA LEU A 16 -5.37 -5.09 -3.79
C LEU A 16 -6.35 -6.27 -3.72
N ASP A 17 -6.86 -6.72 -4.84
CA ASP A 17 -7.61 -7.97 -4.88
C ASP A 17 -6.67 -9.18 -4.89
N PRO A 18 -6.92 -10.25 -4.10
CA PRO A 18 -6.10 -11.47 -4.12
C PRO A 18 -5.89 -12.07 -5.52
N VAL A 19 -6.82 -11.84 -6.47
CA VAL A 19 -6.66 -12.31 -7.85
C VAL A 19 -5.55 -11.58 -8.60
N GLU A 20 -5.14 -10.38 -8.18
CA GLU A 20 -4.01 -9.66 -8.76
C GLU A 20 -2.67 -10.36 -8.40
N GLU A 21 -2.59 -11.02 -7.25
CA GLU A 21 -1.41 -11.79 -6.83
C GLU A 21 -1.41 -13.25 -7.29
N THR A 22 -2.57 -13.89 -7.24
CA THR A 22 -2.69 -15.29 -7.67
C THR A 22 -2.80 -15.41 -9.19
N PHE A 23 -3.31 -14.37 -9.85
CA PHE A 23 -3.57 -14.27 -11.27
C PHE A 23 -4.14 -15.57 -11.88
N PRO A 24 -5.33 -16.02 -11.40
CA PRO A 24 -5.92 -17.31 -11.76
C PRO A 24 -6.61 -17.30 -13.12
N PHE A 25 -6.26 -16.34 -13.99
CA PHE A 25 -6.86 -16.17 -15.30
C PHE A 25 -6.16 -17.02 -16.35
N SER A 26 -6.94 -17.59 -17.27
CA SER A 26 -6.46 -18.40 -18.38
C SER A 26 -7.43 -18.38 -19.56
N GLY A 27 -6.91 -18.60 -20.77
CA GLY A 27 -7.69 -18.58 -21.99
C GLY A 27 -8.16 -17.18 -22.36
N ARG A 28 -9.32 -17.09 -23.02
CA ARG A 28 -9.91 -15.81 -23.41
C ARG A 28 -10.57 -15.17 -22.19
N THR A 29 -10.03 -14.05 -21.71
CA THR A 29 -10.54 -13.33 -20.53
C THR A 29 -10.76 -11.87 -20.88
N GLU A 30 -11.93 -11.33 -20.56
CA GLU A 30 -12.20 -9.89 -20.60
C GLU A 30 -11.99 -9.29 -19.21
N PHE A 31 -11.05 -8.37 -19.09
CA PHE A 31 -10.84 -7.56 -17.91
C PHE A 31 -11.67 -6.28 -18.05
N ARG A 32 -12.33 -5.88 -16.97
CA ARG A 32 -13.11 -4.65 -16.90
C ARG A 32 -12.60 -3.79 -15.76
N ASP A 33 -12.28 -2.54 -16.04
CA ASP A 33 -12.00 -1.56 -15.01
C ASP A 33 -13.31 -1.22 -14.27
N PRO A 34 -13.40 -1.46 -12.94
CA PRO A 34 -14.58 -1.11 -12.16
C PRO A 34 -14.85 0.41 -12.12
N GLU A 35 -13.84 1.27 -12.28
CA GLU A 35 -13.98 2.73 -12.16
C GLU A 35 -14.36 3.38 -13.49
N SER A 36 -13.56 3.19 -14.55
CA SER A 36 -13.83 3.81 -15.86
C SER A 36 -14.80 3.02 -16.74
N GLY A 37 -14.96 1.72 -16.47
CA GLY A 37 -15.70 0.80 -17.34
C GLY A 37 -14.94 0.34 -18.59
N GLU A 38 -13.68 0.73 -18.76
CA GLU A 38 -12.80 0.27 -19.85
C GLU A 38 -12.71 -1.26 -19.86
N ARG A 39 -12.58 -1.84 -21.06
CA ARG A 39 -12.52 -3.29 -21.26
C ARG A 39 -11.30 -3.67 -22.09
N ILE A 40 -10.58 -4.67 -21.61
CA ILE A 40 -9.42 -5.23 -22.28
C ILE A 40 -9.60 -6.73 -22.38
N THR A 41 -9.62 -7.27 -23.60
CA THR A 41 -9.72 -8.72 -23.82
C THR A 41 -8.33 -9.32 -24.08
N ALA A 42 -7.90 -10.20 -23.19
CA ALA A 42 -6.74 -11.06 -23.43
C ALA A 42 -7.18 -12.33 -24.19
N GLY A 43 -6.54 -12.62 -25.33
CA GLY A 43 -6.79 -13.87 -26.06
C GLY A 43 -6.29 -15.12 -25.32
N ARG A 44 -5.18 -14.97 -24.56
CA ARG A 44 -4.62 -15.95 -23.62
C ARG A 44 -4.11 -15.23 -22.38
N ALA A 45 -4.95 -15.09 -21.36
CA ALA A 45 -4.65 -14.30 -20.17
C ALA A 45 -3.43 -14.82 -19.39
N GLU A 46 -3.18 -16.12 -19.40
CA GLU A 46 -2.03 -16.72 -18.71
C GLU A 46 -0.68 -16.21 -19.24
N ALA A 47 -0.63 -15.73 -20.50
CA ALA A 47 0.57 -15.13 -21.08
C ALA A 47 0.92 -13.78 -20.42
N TRP A 48 -0.04 -13.12 -19.77
CA TRP A 48 0.17 -11.82 -19.10
C TRP A 48 0.63 -11.97 -17.66
N ARG A 49 0.44 -13.15 -17.05
CA ARG A 49 0.72 -13.40 -15.63
C ARG A 49 2.10 -12.91 -15.20
N LYS A 50 3.16 -13.27 -15.94
CA LYS A 50 4.52 -12.86 -15.60
C LYS A 50 4.68 -11.34 -15.66
N GLY A 51 4.25 -10.72 -16.76
CA GLY A 51 4.38 -9.27 -16.95
C GLY A 51 3.59 -8.48 -15.91
N TYR A 52 2.41 -8.98 -15.55
CA TYR A 52 1.59 -8.38 -14.50
C TYR A 52 2.26 -8.48 -13.12
N HIS A 53 2.78 -9.66 -12.74
CA HIS A 53 3.51 -9.83 -11.47
C HIS A 53 4.78 -8.96 -11.41
N ASP A 54 5.53 -8.88 -12.51
CA ASP A 54 6.72 -8.02 -12.60
C ASP A 54 6.35 -6.54 -12.39
N ALA A 55 5.26 -6.08 -13.03
CA ALA A 55 4.75 -4.73 -12.87
C ALA A 55 4.27 -4.45 -11.44
N LEU A 56 3.53 -5.38 -10.83
CA LEU A 56 3.07 -5.27 -9.45
C LEU A 56 4.25 -5.20 -8.46
N ALA A 57 5.28 -6.03 -8.67
CA ALA A 57 6.49 -6.02 -7.86
C ALA A 57 7.24 -4.68 -7.98
N ALA A 58 7.47 -4.21 -9.20
CA ALA A 58 8.14 -2.92 -9.46
C ALA A 58 7.37 -1.74 -8.85
N HIS A 59 6.04 -1.76 -8.92
CA HIS A 59 5.19 -0.76 -8.28
C HIS A 59 5.36 -0.78 -6.76
N ARG A 60 5.29 -1.96 -6.13
CA ARG A 60 5.51 -2.11 -4.68
C ARG A 60 6.89 -1.66 -4.24
N ASP A 61 7.94 -1.94 -5.02
CA ASP A 61 9.29 -1.47 -4.72
C ASP A 61 9.38 0.05 -4.76
N THR A 62 8.73 0.68 -5.73
CA THR A 62 8.62 2.14 -5.82
C THR A 62 7.92 2.73 -4.59
N LEU A 63 6.79 2.16 -4.18
CA LEU A 63 6.06 2.61 -2.98
C LEU A 63 6.90 2.43 -1.71
N ARG A 64 7.55 1.28 -1.54
CA ARG A 64 8.43 1.00 -0.38
C ARG A 64 9.63 1.95 -0.34
N ALA A 65 10.25 2.24 -1.47
CA ALA A 65 11.34 3.20 -1.55
C ALA A 65 10.87 4.61 -1.13
N ALA A 66 9.71 5.04 -1.64
CA ALA A 66 9.12 6.32 -1.30
C ALA A 66 8.80 6.43 0.20
N THR A 67 8.26 5.38 0.83
CA THR A 67 7.94 5.42 2.26
C THR A 67 9.18 5.34 3.15
N ARG A 68 10.20 4.56 2.79
CA ARG A 68 11.45 4.46 3.57
C ARG A 68 12.18 5.80 3.69
N ALA A 69 12.24 6.57 2.61
CA ALA A 69 12.92 7.87 2.59
C ALA A 69 12.31 8.90 3.58
N GLY A 70 11.02 8.77 3.90
CA GLY A 70 10.30 9.66 4.82
C GLY A 70 10.10 9.11 6.24
N GLY A 71 10.61 7.91 6.55
CA GLY A 71 10.27 7.21 7.80
C GLY A 71 8.79 6.83 7.89
N TRP A 72 8.12 6.69 6.75
CA TRP A 72 6.70 6.40 6.63
C TRP A 72 6.46 4.88 6.59
N SER A 73 5.27 4.43 6.99
CA SER A 73 4.91 3.01 6.88
C SER A 73 4.22 2.70 5.56
N PHE A 74 4.36 1.45 5.11
CA PHE A 74 3.64 0.90 3.98
C PHE A 74 2.97 -0.41 4.37
N LEU A 75 1.69 -0.56 4.02
CA LEU A 75 0.87 -1.75 4.26
C LEU A 75 0.15 -2.16 2.98
N ILE A 76 -0.16 -3.45 2.90
CA ILE A 76 -1.03 -4.01 1.87
C ILE A 76 -2.27 -4.52 2.59
N HIS A 77 -3.45 -4.21 2.04
CA HIS A 77 -4.73 -4.74 2.48
C HIS A 77 -5.42 -5.41 1.31
N HIS A 78 -5.93 -6.60 1.53
CA HIS A 78 -6.62 -7.35 0.50
C HIS A 78 -8.13 -7.13 0.55
N THR A 79 -8.77 -7.05 -0.61
CA THR A 79 -10.23 -6.79 -0.73
C THR A 79 -11.10 -7.91 -0.14
N ASP A 80 -10.56 -9.12 0.03
CA ASP A 80 -11.22 -10.27 0.66
C ASP A 80 -11.18 -10.23 2.20
N ARG A 81 -10.50 -9.22 2.78
CA ARG A 81 -10.39 -9.03 4.23
C ARG A 81 -11.31 -7.89 4.71
N PRO A 82 -11.81 -7.94 5.95
CA PRO A 82 -12.56 -6.82 6.51
C PRO A 82 -11.74 -5.52 6.55
N PRO A 83 -12.25 -4.39 6.04
CA PRO A 83 -11.55 -3.10 6.08
C PRO A 83 -11.21 -2.63 7.50
N SER A 84 -11.97 -3.09 8.50
CA SER A 84 -11.69 -2.82 9.91
C SER A 84 -10.29 -3.26 10.35
N GLU A 85 -9.73 -4.32 9.76
CA GLU A 85 -8.37 -4.78 10.07
C GLU A 85 -7.33 -3.72 9.76
N VAL A 86 -7.37 -3.14 8.55
CA VAL A 86 -6.41 -2.10 8.14
C VAL A 86 -6.68 -0.79 8.86
N LEU A 87 -7.94 -0.44 9.11
CA LEU A 87 -8.31 0.77 9.85
C LEU A 87 -7.82 0.72 11.30
N LEU A 88 -7.96 -0.42 11.99
CA LEU A 88 -7.40 -0.60 13.34
C LEU A 88 -5.88 -0.49 13.35
N ALA A 89 -5.21 -1.10 12.37
CA ALA A 89 -3.76 -1.03 12.23
C ALA A 89 -3.26 0.39 11.92
N LEU A 90 -4.03 1.18 11.17
CA LEU A 90 -3.76 2.60 10.91
C LEU A 90 -4.01 3.45 12.15
N HIS A 91 -5.14 3.23 12.84
CA HIS A 91 -5.49 3.92 14.07
C HIS A 91 -4.37 3.77 15.11
N GLY A 92 -3.90 2.54 15.37
CA GLY A 92 -2.81 2.30 16.31
C GLY A 92 -1.51 3.05 15.95
N ARG A 93 -1.15 3.11 14.65
CA ARG A 93 0.03 3.83 14.17
C ARG A 93 -0.10 5.35 14.32
N LEU A 94 -1.28 5.88 13.97
CA LEU A 94 -1.58 7.30 14.11
C LEU A 94 -1.62 7.71 15.59
N SER A 95 -2.26 6.91 16.46
CA SER A 95 -2.36 7.19 17.90
C SER A 95 -1.02 7.09 18.63
N ALA A 96 -0.19 6.09 18.33
CA ALA A 96 1.16 6.00 18.90
C ALA A 96 2.03 7.22 18.54
N SER A 97 1.73 7.84 17.39
CA SER A 97 2.42 9.03 16.92
C SER A 97 2.01 10.32 17.65
N ILE A 98 0.80 10.36 18.24
CA ILE A 98 0.22 11.50 18.97
C ILE A 98 0.70 11.55 20.44
N GLY A 99 1.16 10.42 21.00
CA GLY A 99 1.63 10.31 22.40
C GLY A 99 3.07 10.77 22.67
N GLY A 100 3.73 11.44 21.72
CA GLY A 100 5.11 11.94 21.89
C GLY A 100 5.17 13.19 22.78
N ALA A 101 5.01 13.04 24.10
CA ALA A 101 5.42 14.08 25.04
C ALA A 101 6.94 14.30 24.94
N PRO A 102 7.45 15.54 25.02
CA PRO A 102 8.89 15.78 25.04
C PRO A 102 9.48 15.11 26.27
N ALA A 103 10.52 14.29 26.07
CA ALA A 103 11.33 13.78 27.16
C ALA A 103 11.92 14.98 27.93
N LEU A 104 11.39 15.25 29.12
CA LEU A 104 12.00 16.17 30.08
C LEU A 104 13.40 15.62 30.40
N ALA A 105 14.41 16.34 29.94
CA ALA A 105 15.80 16.07 30.30
C ALA A 105 15.96 16.17 31.83
N PRO A 106 16.73 15.27 32.47
CA PRO A 106 17.05 15.42 33.88
C PRO A 106 17.89 16.69 34.04
N MET A 107 17.32 17.71 34.67
CA MET A 107 18.10 18.84 35.16
C MET A 107 19.09 18.30 36.19
N GLY A 108 20.38 18.39 35.86
CA GLY A 108 21.47 18.10 36.79
C GLY A 108 21.34 18.98 38.03
N ALA A 109 21.36 18.33 39.19
CA ALA A 109 21.65 19.00 40.45
C ALA A 109 23.16 19.28 40.51
N ALA A 110 23.48 20.55 40.79
CA ALA A 110 24.82 21.04 41.12
C ALA A 110 25.28 20.53 42.49
#